data_AF-A0A1F5XYV6-F1
#
_entry.id   AF-A0A1F5XYV6-F1
#
_cell.length_a   1.000
_cell.length_b   1.000
_cell.length_c   1.000
_cell.angle_alpha   90.00
_cell.angle_beta   90.00
_cell.angle_gamma   90.00
#
_symmetry.space_group_name_H-M   'P 1'
#
loop_
_entity.id
_entity.type
_entity.pdbx_description
1 polymer ?
#
loop_
_entity_poly.entity_id
_entity_poly.type
_entity_poly.pdbx_seq_one_letter_code
_entity_poly.pdbx_strand_id
1 'polypeptide(L)'
;MLKGCIPLICLVIFLGGCATHLPGSPDHNWLNGKWFAQRGSGWTTELDLKVVDGNKIVGTNTQTSPEGKQGLGDINGEVEGDKVSFKVYFPHSGNTYTYTLLRNGDKLEGRSSTGSASLKKVS
;
A
#
# COMPACT_ATOMS: atom_id res chain seq x y z
N MET A 1 44.72 12.30 40.65
CA MET A 1 43.45 13.01 40.43
C MET A 1 42.85 12.51 39.12
N LEU A 2 41.71 11.83 39.19
CA LEU A 2 40.91 11.35 38.07
C LEU A 2 40.31 12.51 37.26
N LYS A 3 40.28 12.35 35.93
CA LYS A 3 39.29 12.85 34.95
C LYS A 3 39.72 12.24 33.61
N GLY A 4 39.23 11.10 33.14
CA GLY A 4 37.84 10.67 33.07
C GLY A 4 37.26 11.14 31.73
N CYS A 5 37.46 10.37 30.65
CA CYS A 5 36.68 10.42 29.41
C CYS A 5 36.94 9.15 28.58
N ILE A 6 36.06 8.17 28.75
CA ILE A 6 35.77 7.05 27.83
C ILE A 6 34.23 6.95 27.86
N PRO A 7 33.49 6.56 26.80
CA PRO A 7 33.82 6.40 25.37
C PRO A 7 32.78 7.07 24.43
N LEU A 8 33.13 7.28 23.15
CA LEU A 8 32.13 7.33 22.08
C LEU A 8 32.07 5.94 21.44
N ILE A 9 31.28 5.05 22.04
CA ILE A 9 30.92 3.77 21.39
C ILE A 9 29.98 4.13 20.24
N CYS A 10 30.47 3.98 19.00
CA CYS A 10 29.63 3.84 17.82
C CYS A 10 28.79 2.58 17.99
N LEU A 11 27.64 2.72 18.64
CA LEU A 11 26.62 1.71 18.70
C LEU A 11 25.95 1.68 17.33
N VAL A 12 26.51 0.90 16.40
CA VAL A 12 25.83 0.49 15.18
C VAL A 12 24.71 -0.44 15.61
N ILE A 13 23.54 0.14 15.89
CA ILE A 13 22.33 -0.60 16.15
C ILE A 13 21.82 -1.13 14.80
N PHE A 14 22.24 -2.33 14.42
CA PHE A 14 21.53 -3.17 13.44
C PHE A 14 20.22 -3.65 14.08
N LEU A 15 19.20 -2.78 14.10
CA LEU A 15 17.82 -3.18 14.38
C LEU A 15 17.17 -3.67 13.08
N GLY A 16 16.40 -4.75 13.21
CA GLY A 16 15.87 -5.57 12.13
C GLY A 16 15.28 -4.79 10.96
N GLY A 17 15.53 -5.31 9.76
CA GLY A 17 15.13 -4.70 8.49
C GLY A 17 13.62 -4.51 8.38
N CYS A 18 13.13 -3.38 8.87
CA CYS A 18 12.14 -2.64 8.11
C CYS A 18 12.84 -2.30 6.80
N ALA A 19 12.36 -2.84 5.68
CA ALA A 19 12.87 -2.41 4.37
C ALA A 19 12.65 -0.90 4.28
N THR A 20 13.72 -0.13 4.47
CA THR A 20 13.65 1.33 4.44
C THR A 20 13.56 1.74 2.98
N HIS A 21 12.32 1.83 2.52
CA HIS A 21 12.00 2.36 1.22
C HIS A 21 12.39 3.83 1.11
N LEU A 22 13.01 4.21 -0.01
CA LEU A 22 13.23 5.61 -0.33
C LEU A 22 11.90 6.28 -0.68
N PRO A 23 11.78 7.61 -0.52
CA PRO A 23 10.60 8.34 -0.99
C PRO A 23 10.30 8.05 -2.46
N GLY A 24 9.01 7.96 -2.79
CA GLY A 24 8.55 7.88 -4.19
C GLY A 24 8.72 9.20 -4.94
N SER A 25 8.46 9.15 -6.24
CA SER A 25 8.39 10.32 -7.10
C SER A 25 7.29 11.27 -6.60
N PRO A 26 7.59 12.57 -6.36
CA PRO A 26 6.59 13.54 -5.92
C PRO A 26 5.40 13.68 -6.88
N ASP A 27 5.61 13.40 -8.17
CA ASP A 27 4.57 13.44 -9.22
C ASP A 27 3.46 12.40 -8.98
N HIS A 28 3.73 11.40 -8.15
CA HIS A 28 2.80 10.32 -7.79
C HIS A 28 2.29 10.42 -6.35
N ASN A 29 2.55 11.53 -5.64
CA ASN A 29 2.09 11.73 -4.26
C ASN A 29 0.56 11.66 -4.11
N TRP A 30 -0.18 11.95 -5.18
CA TRP A 30 -1.64 11.82 -5.20
C TRP A 30 -2.11 10.37 -4.94
N LEU A 31 -1.28 9.37 -5.21
CA LEU A 31 -1.60 7.96 -4.97
C LEU A 31 -1.47 7.59 -3.49
N ASN A 32 -0.60 8.26 -2.73
CA ASN A 32 -0.35 7.98 -1.31
C ASN A 32 -1.61 8.20 -0.47
N GLY A 33 -1.97 7.23 0.38
CA GLY A 33 -3.10 7.32 1.29
C GLY A 33 -4.14 6.21 1.08
N LYS A 34 -5.35 6.44 1.60
CA LYS A 34 -6.38 5.40 1.69
C LYS A 34 -7.34 5.44 0.52
N TRP A 35 -7.66 4.25 0.03
CA TRP A 35 -8.55 4.01 -1.10
C TRP A 35 -9.57 2.94 -0.76
N PHE A 36 -10.84 3.16 -1.06
CA PHE A 36 -11.93 2.28 -0.65
C PHE A 36 -12.73 1.75 -1.82
N ALA A 37 -13.12 0.48 -1.72
CA ALA A 37 -14.12 -0.17 -2.56
C ALA A 37 -15.17 -0.88 -1.70
N GLN A 38 -16.43 -0.63 -2.03
CA GLN A 38 -17.53 -1.52 -1.65
C GLN A 38 -17.65 -2.62 -2.71
N ARG A 39 -17.71 -3.87 -2.26
CA ARG A 39 -17.90 -5.04 -3.11
C ARG A 39 -19.33 -5.56 -3.00
N GLY A 40 -19.68 -6.46 -3.90
CA GLY A 40 -20.93 -7.21 -3.80
C GLY A 40 -21.04 -7.97 -2.48
N SER A 41 -22.27 -8.25 -2.06
CA SER A 41 -22.57 -9.05 -0.87
C SER A 41 -22.11 -8.46 0.47
N GLY A 42 -21.91 -7.14 0.55
CA GLY A 42 -21.60 -6.43 1.81
C GLY A 42 -20.12 -6.42 2.21
N TRP A 43 -19.24 -7.01 1.40
CA TRP A 43 -17.79 -6.94 1.62
C TRP A 43 -17.25 -5.55 1.32
N THR A 44 -16.24 -5.13 2.07
CA THR A 44 -15.49 -3.88 1.79
C THR A 44 -14.00 -4.14 1.70
N THR A 45 -13.29 -3.20 1.08
CA THR A 45 -11.85 -3.25 0.86
C THR A 45 -11.30 -1.84 1.03
N GLU A 46 -10.39 -1.65 1.98
CA GLU A 46 -9.59 -0.43 2.13
C GLU A 46 -8.13 -0.76 1.78
N LEU A 47 -7.55 0.02 0.87
CA LEU A 47 -6.15 -0.06 0.51
C LEU A 47 -5.43 1.16 1.10
N ASP A 48 -4.32 0.94 1.79
CA ASP A 48 -3.41 2.00 2.23
C ASP A 48 -2.17 1.94 1.35
N LEU A 49 -2.06 2.87 0.40
CA LEU A 49 -1.04 2.85 -0.65
C LEU A 49 0.06 3.86 -0.37
N LYS A 50 1.30 3.49 -0.70
CA LYS A 50 2.46 4.36 -0.67
C LYS A 50 3.32 4.14 -1.91
N VAL A 51 3.69 5.24 -2.55
CA VAL A 51 4.70 5.27 -3.61
C VAL A 51 6.07 5.45 -2.99
N VAL A 52 6.98 4.56 -3.36
CA VAL A 52 8.33 4.42 -2.86
C VAL A 52 9.29 4.13 -3.99
N ASP A 53 10.59 4.28 -3.74
CA ASP A 53 11.67 3.87 -4.66
C ASP A 53 11.42 4.36 -6.11
N GLY A 54 11.09 5.65 -6.25
CA GLY A 54 10.62 6.22 -7.50
C GLY A 54 9.15 5.90 -7.77
N ASN A 55 8.87 4.80 -8.47
CA ASN A 55 7.54 4.50 -9.01
C ASN A 55 6.91 3.22 -8.44
N LYS A 56 7.54 2.62 -7.43
CA LYS A 56 7.04 1.39 -6.81
C LYS A 56 5.90 1.71 -5.86
N ILE A 57 4.88 0.86 -5.87
CA ILE A 57 3.76 0.92 -4.93
C ILE A 57 3.94 -0.20 -3.92
N VAL A 58 3.84 0.15 -2.64
CA VAL A 58 3.68 -0.78 -1.53
C VAL A 58 2.42 -0.39 -0.76
N GLY A 59 1.83 -1.33 -0.04
CA GLY A 59 0.67 -1.01 0.77
C GLY A 59 0.06 -2.19 1.47
N THR A 60 -1.03 -1.92 2.18
CA THR A 60 -1.83 -2.93 2.87
C THR A 60 -3.27 -2.89 2.38
N ASN A 61 -3.90 -4.05 2.38
CA ASN A 61 -5.30 -4.27 2.06
C ASN A 61 -6.02 -4.76 3.32
N THR A 62 -7.05 -4.04 3.74
CA THR A 62 -7.97 -4.45 4.79
C THR A 62 -9.29 -4.87 4.15
N GLN A 63 -9.59 -6.16 4.19
CA GLN A 63 -10.90 -6.67 3.83
C GLN A 63 -11.79 -6.76 5.05
N THR A 64 -13.01 -6.22 4.98
CA THR A 64 -14.01 -6.39 6.04
C THR A 64 -15.19 -7.20 5.51
N SER A 65 -15.53 -8.28 6.21
CA SER A 65 -16.70 -9.11 5.90
C SER A 65 -18.01 -8.40 6.30
N PRO A 66 -19.17 -8.86 5.80
CA PRO A 66 -20.47 -8.32 6.21
C PRO A 66 -20.72 -8.41 7.72
N GLU A 67 -20.11 -9.39 8.38
CA GLU A 67 -20.15 -9.61 9.84
C GLU A 67 -19.09 -8.81 10.61
N GLY A 68 -18.32 -7.96 9.92
CA GLY A 68 -17.30 -7.11 10.52
C GLY A 68 -15.94 -7.77 10.75
N LYS A 69 -15.72 -9.00 10.27
CA LYS A 69 -14.41 -9.67 10.42
C LYS A 69 -13.40 -9.08 9.45
N GLN A 70 -12.21 -8.80 9.95
CA GLN A 70 -11.14 -8.18 9.16
C GLN A 70 -10.04 -9.16 8.79
N GLY A 71 -9.51 -9.01 7.58
CA GLY A 71 -8.29 -9.68 7.12
C GLY A 71 -7.36 -8.68 6.46
N LEU A 72 -6.06 -8.85 6.70
CA LEU A 72 -4.99 -8.03 6.13
C LEU A 72 -4.25 -8.78 5.01
N GLY A 73 -3.89 -8.06 3.95
CA GLY A 73 -3.04 -8.58 2.88
C GLY A 73 -2.12 -7.53 2.30
N ASP A 74 -1.04 -7.97 1.67
CA ASP A 74 -0.05 -7.06 1.12
C ASP A 74 -0.42 -6.57 -0.29
N ILE A 75 0.11 -5.40 -0.63
CA ILE A 75 0.00 -4.78 -1.94
C ILE A 75 1.39 -4.47 -2.47
N ASN A 76 1.64 -4.84 -3.73
CA ASN A 76 2.87 -4.48 -4.43
C ASN A 76 2.55 -4.15 -5.90
N GLY A 77 3.16 -3.10 -6.43
CA GLY A 77 2.92 -2.67 -7.81
C GLY A 77 3.79 -1.51 -8.25
N GLU A 78 3.34 -0.83 -9.30
CA GLU A 78 4.03 0.30 -9.93
C GLU A 78 3.01 1.33 -10.47
N VAL A 79 3.44 2.59 -10.57
CA VAL A 79 2.69 3.70 -11.17
C VAL A 79 3.49 4.33 -12.31
N GLU A 80 2.82 4.63 -13.42
CA GLU A 80 3.38 5.32 -14.58
C GLU A 80 2.39 6.35 -15.10
N GLY A 81 2.70 7.64 -14.92
CA GLY A 81 1.75 8.72 -15.19
C GLY A 81 0.47 8.58 -14.37
N ASP A 82 -0.67 8.47 -15.05
CA ASP A 82 -1.99 8.24 -14.45
C ASP A 82 -2.37 6.76 -14.35
N LYS A 83 -1.55 5.85 -14.87
CA LYS A 83 -1.81 4.41 -14.85
C LYS A 83 -1.16 3.77 -13.64
N VAL A 84 -1.93 2.95 -12.93
CA VAL A 84 -1.52 2.25 -11.71
C VAL A 84 -1.72 0.75 -11.92
N SER A 85 -0.70 -0.06 -11.63
CA SER A 85 -0.80 -1.52 -11.70
C SER A 85 -0.26 -2.16 -10.44
N PHE A 86 -1.09 -2.92 -9.71
CA PHE A 86 -0.66 -3.57 -8.47
C PHE A 86 -1.37 -4.90 -8.23
N LYS A 87 -0.73 -5.76 -7.45
CA LYS A 87 -1.28 -7.01 -6.96
C LYS A 87 -1.75 -6.81 -5.53
N VAL A 88 -2.92 -7.34 -5.19
CA VAL A 88 -3.47 -7.31 -3.84
C VAL A 88 -3.72 -8.73 -3.38
N TYR A 89 -3.15 -9.11 -2.24
CA TYR A 89 -3.48 -10.37 -1.58
C TYR A 89 -4.79 -10.25 -0.79
N PHE A 90 -5.69 -11.19 -1.01
CA PHE A 90 -7.01 -11.28 -0.39
C PHE A 90 -7.01 -12.42 0.61
N PRO A 91 -6.79 -12.14 1.91
CA PRO A 91 -6.63 -13.17 2.94
C PRO A 91 -7.86 -14.07 3.08
N HIS A 92 -9.07 -13.55 2.82
CA HIS A 92 -10.29 -14.34 2.94
C HIS A 92 -10.34 -15.47 1.90
N SER A 93 -9.93 -15.18 0.65
CA SER A 93 -9.92 -16.18 -0.42
C SER A 93 -8.58 -16.91 -0.56
N GLY A 94 -7.53 -16.43 0.11
CA GLY A 94 -6.15 -16.92 -0.08
C GLY A 94 -5.58 -16.64 -1.47
N ASN A 95 -6.11 -15.64 -2.19
CA ASN A 95 -5.78 -15.39 -3.59
C ASN A 95 -5.18 -14.00 -3.79
N THR A 96 -4.35 -13.85 -4.82
CA THR A 96 -3.81 -12.56 -5.24
C THR A 96 -4.49 -12.10 -6.52
N TYR A 97 -5.02 -10.88 -6.51
CA TYR A 97 -5.68 -10.29 -7.67
C TYR A 97 -4.83 -9.15 -8.23
N THR A 98 -4.69 -9.10 -9.55
CA THR A 98 -3.98 -8.02 -10.25
C THR A 98 -4.98 -6.93 -10.64
N TYR A 99 -4.60 -5.68 -10.44
CA TYR A 99 -5.36 -4.48 -10.80
C TYR A 99 -4.56 -3.68 -11.82
N THR A 100 -5.27 -3.11 -12.79
CA THR A 100 -4.77 -2.09 -13.72
C THR A 100 -5.82 -1.00 -13.80
N LEU A 101 -5.52 0.14 -13.19
CA LEU A 101 -6.44 1.25 -12.97
C LEU A 101 -5.86 2.54 -13.55
N LEU A 102 -6.75 3.45 -13.95
CA LEU A 102 -6.42 4.80 -14.37
C LEU A 102 -6.94 5.80 -13.33
N ARG A 103 -6.15 6.85 -13.10
CA ARG A 103 -6.58 7.98 -12.27
C ARG A 103 -7.71 8.74 -12.95
N ASN A 104 -8.77 8.99 -12.20
CA ASN A 104 -9.89 9.82 -12.60
C ASN A 104 -10.31 10.69 -11.40
N GLY A 105 -9.65 11.84 -11.24
CA GLY A 105 -9.88 12.73 -10.09
C GLY A 105 -9.54 12.06 -8.75
N ASP A 106 -10.56 11.86 -7.92
CA ASP A 106 -10.50 11.17 -6.61
C ASP A 106 -10.73 9.66 -6.71
N LYS A 107 -10.74 9.10 -7.93
CA LYS A 107 -10.95 7.67 -8.18
C LYS A 107 -9.80 7.01 -8.93
N LEU A 108 -9.72 5.71 -8.75
CA LEU A 108 -8.99 4.79 -9.61
C LEU A 108 -9.99 3.83 -10.25
N GLU A 109 -10.10 3.86 -11.58
CA GLU A 109 -11.09 3.07 -12.34
C GLU A 109 -10.39 2.22 -13.39
N GLY A 110 -10.84 0.98 -13.58
CA GLY A 110 -10.24 0.08 -14.56
C GLY A 110 -10.65 -1.37 -14.36
N ARG A 111 -9.69 -2.30 -14.48
CA ARG A 111 -9.95 -3.74 -14.36
C ARG A 111 -9.10 -4.38 -13.27
N SER A 112 -9.66 -5.40 -12.65
CA SER A 112 -8.96 -6.45 -11.93
C SER A 112 -8.94 -7.74 -12.75
N SER A 113 -8.25 -8.77 -12.26
CA SER A 113 -8.35 -10.13 -12.80
C SER A 113 -9.74 -10.77 -12.66
N THR A 114 -10.67 -10.15 -11.93
CA THR A 114 -12.04 -10.64 -11.71
C THR A 114 -13.14 -9.78 -12.33
N GLY A 115 -12.81 -8.63 -12.93
CA GLY A 115 -13.80 -7.77 -13.58
C GLY A 115 -13.45 -6.29 -13.50
N SER A 116 -14.46 -5.43 -13.63
CA SER A 116 -14.29 -3.98 -13.43
C SER A 116 -13.98 -3.67 -11.97
N ALA A 117 -13.14 -2.66 -11.74
CA ALA A 117 -12.76 -2.20 -10.42
C ALA A 117 -12.81 -0.67 -10.35
N SER A 118 -13.30 -0.16 -9.22
CA SER A 118 -13.34 1.26 -8.89
C SER A 118 -12.96 1.44 -7.43
N LEU A 119 -11.98 2.29 -7.16
CA LEU A 119 -11.57 2.70 -5.82
C LEU A 119 -11.78 4.20 -5.67
N LYS A 120 -12.26 4.63 -4.50
CA LYS A 120 -12.42 6.05 -4.16
C LYS A 120 -11.41 6.44 -3.08
N LYS A 121 -10.77 7.61 -3.23
CA LYS A 121 -9.89 8.19 -2.21
C LYS A 121 -10.68 8.49 -0.94
N VAL A 122 -10.09 8.20 0.22
CA VAL A 122 -10.71 8.43 1.55
C VAL A 122 -9.87 9.38 2.41
N SER A 123 -8.54 9.33 2.29
CA SER A 123 -7.60 10.24 2.95
C SER A 123 -6.29 10.33 2.19
#